data_AF-A0A1T5EIS3-F1
#
_entry.id   AF-A0A1T5EIS3-F1
#
_cell.length_a   1.000
_cell.length_b   1.000
_cell.length_c   1.000
_cell.angle_alpha   90.00
_cell.angle_beta   90.00
_cell.angle_gamma   90.00
#
_symmetry.space_group_name_H-M   'P 1'
#
loop_
_entity.id
_entity.type
_entity.pdbx_description
1 polymer ?
#
loop_
_entity_poly.entity_id
_entity_poly.type
_entity_poly.pdbx_seq_one_letter_code
_entity_poly.pdbx_strand_id
1 'polypeptide(L)'
;MKAQQINSEALNTEISQLNDAYKYEESIIKLEEILHNKKSQNYDRYNAYLQKALTFKRLYNYPEVLENLDLAFEEAKDTDFVEEAEVRVLTEKMFVEFDLRNFDKAEKLIKDLSKKNIDLLDAETQAFYLSAVAVLQIINKNYNAAQLTLEDAIGILERKSPKHLPLIYTKIIGLSEHLKDKNLAQNAFDKGIHYAEKYNMDIYKISLYYTMSHFFLTFEDYKNAYLYENQGVEISARYNAAFQNGKLSVLERNLLNKRKNVELDYQKKIKYILAFASAILLAFLVVVVKLYQSNREKNKLILRENNRMRAELEKLTSEVNEQGEDKINLANYNLTDRQIDIVNLVKLGKTNKEIGEKLYISENTVKYHLKIIYSNLGIENRWNLRESLQESLS
;
A
#
# COMPACT_ATOMS: atom_id res chain seq x y z
N MET A 1 4.10 4.48 -13.24
CA MET A 1 5.56 4.53 -13.02
C MET A 1 6.07 3.09 -13.10
N LYS A 2 7.15 2.82 -13.84
CA LYS A 2 7.75 1.47 -13.88
C LYS A 2 8.31 1.12 -12.50
N ALA A 3 8.07 -0.10 -12.04
CA ALA A 3 8.64 -0.63 -10.80
C ALA A 3 10.17 -0.63 -10.88
N GLN A 4 10.83 -0.40 -9.75
CA GLN A 4 12.27 -0.61 -9.63
C GLN A 4 12.51 -2.09 -9.35
N GLN A 5 13.53 -2.67 -9.97
CA GLN A 5 14.04 -3.99 -9.63
C GLN A 5 15.53 -3.80 -9.40
N ILE A 6 15.93 -3.78 -8.13
CA ILE A 6 17.33 -3.60 -7.75
C ILE A 6 18.04 -4.92 -8.00
N ASN A 7 19.24 -4.84 -8.59
CA ASN A 7 20.13 -5.99 -8.64
C ASN A 7 20.67 -6.25 -7.21
N SER A 8 20.16 -7.31 -6.58
CA SER A 8 20.49 -7.69 -5.20
C SER A 8 21.97 -8.03 -5.02
N GLU A 9 22.60 -8.65 -6.01
CA GLU A 9 24.03 -9.00 -5.97
C GLU A 9 24.91 -7.74 -6.01
N ALA A 10 24.56 -6.77 -6.85
CA ALA A 10 25.24 -5.48 -6.90
C ALA A 10 25.07 -4.71 -5.59
N LEU A 11 23.85 -4.71 -5.02
CA LEU A 11 23.57 -4.09 -3.73
C LEU A 11 24.41 -4.74 -2.61
N ASN A 12 24.43 -6.08 -2.54
CA ASN A 12 25.21 -6.82 -1.55
C ASN A 12 26.70 -6.48 -1.65
N THR A 13 27.25 -6.47 -2.87
CA THR A 13 28.66 -6.14 -3.11
C THR A 13 28.98 -4.73 -2.62
N GLU A 14 28.14 -3.76 -2.95
CA GLU A 14 28.35 -2.36 -2.56
C GLU A 14 28.27 -2.17 -1.03
N ILE A 15 27.25 -2.74 -0.38
CA ILE A 15 27.10 -2.65 1.07
C ILE A 15 28.25 -3.37 1.77
N SER A 16 28.69 -4.53 1.27
CA SER A 16 29.87 -5.21 1.80
C SER A 16 31.12 -4.32 1.70
N GLN A 17 31.34 -3.65 0.58
CA GLN A 17 32.52 -2.77 0.40
C GLN A 17 32.49 -1.58 1.35
N LEU A 18 31.33 -0.94 1.53
CA LEU A 18 31.16 0.16 2.48
C LEU A 18 31.43 -0.32 3.91
N ASN A 19 30.86 -1.46 4.30
CA ASN A 19 31.03 -2.03 5.63
C ASN A 19 32.48 -2.48 5.88
N ASP A 20 33.14 -3.08 4.89
CA ASP A 20 34.56 -3.46 4.95
C ASP A 20 35.45 -2.21 5.11
N ALA A 21 35.02 -1.05 4.60
CA ALA A 21 35.67 0.24 4.75
C ALA A 21 35.21 1.07 5.97
N TYR A 22 34.50 0.47 6.93
CA TYR A 22 33.96 1.14 8.13
C TYR A 22 32.94 2.26 7.86
N LYS A 23 32.35 2.30 6.67
CA LYS A 23 31.37 3.30 6.23
C LYS A 23 29.92 2.86 6.49
N TYR A 24 29.66 2.38 7.71
CA TYR A 24 28.37 1.82 8.09
C TYR A 24 27.21 2.82 7.93
N GLU A 25 27.43 4.11 8.22
CA GLU A 25 26.41 5.15 8.04
C GLU A 25 26.00 5.32 6.58
N GLU A 26 26.96 5.26 5.64
CA GLU A 26 26.68 5.32 4.19
C GLU A 26 25.85 4.10 3.76
N SER A 27 26.19 2.90 4.27
CA SER A 27 25.39 1.68 4.08
C SER A 27 23.96 1.86 4.55
N ILE A 28 23.75 2.30 5.80
CA ILE A 28 22.42 2.47 6.38
C ILE A 28 21.61 3.52 5.61
N ILE A 29 22.20 4.66 5.25
CA ILE A 29 21.50 5.70 4.47
C ILE A 29 21.01 5.13 3.14
N LYS A 30 21.86 4.38 2.43
CA LYS A 30 21.51 3.79 1.14
C LYS A 30 20.39 2.75 1.27
N LEU A 31 20.44 1.92 2.30
CA LEU A 31 19.40 0.92 2.56
C LEU A 31 18.07 1.59 2.92
N GLU A 32 18.11 2.65 3.72
CA GLU A 32 16.92 3.44 4.11
C GLU A 32 16.29 4.16 2.90
N GLU A 33 17.09 4.59 1.92
CA GLU A 33 16.58 5.13 0.65
C GLU A 33 15.78 4.08 -0.12
N ILE A 34 16.25 2.82 -0.15
CA ILE A 34 15.52 1.72 -0.79
C ILE A 34 14.23 1.41 -0.03
N LEU A 35 14.29 1.31 1.29
CA LEU A 35 13.14 0.98 2.14
C LEU A 35 11.98 1.99 2.00
N HIS A 36 12.30 3.26 1.76
CA HIS A 36 11.29 4.33 1.69
C HIS A 36 11.01 4.85 0.28
N ASN A 37 11.64 4.28 -0.74
CA ASN A 37 11.32 4.61 -2.12
C ASN A 37 10.01 3.94 -2.54
N LYS A 38 9.04 4.76 -2.97
CA LYS A 38 7.71 4.31 -3.42
C LYS A 38 7.74 3.36 -4.63
N LYS A 39 8.87 3.27 -5.33
CA LYS A 39 9.05 2.37 -6.48
C LYS A 39 9.66 1.02 -6.12
N SER A 40 10.18 0.86 -4.90
CA SER A 40 10.79 -0.38 -4.44
C SER A 40 9.75 -1.49 -4.38
N GLN A 41 10.13 -2.67 -4.83
CA GLN A 41 9.33 -3.89 -4.71
C GLN A 41 9.60 -4.61 -3.39
N ASN A 42 8.79 -5.62 -3.07
CA ASN A 42 8.97 -6.47 -1.90
C ASN A 42 10.37 -7.10 -1.87
N TYR A 43 10.87 -7.59 -3.01
CA TYR A 43 12.21 -8.16 -3.10
C TYR A 43 13.33 -7.12 -2.82
N ASP A 44 13.15 -5.87 -3.26
CA ASP A 44 14.11 -4.79 -2.97
C ASP A 44 14.15 -4.48 -1.47
N ARG A 45 12.97 -4.39 -0.83
CA ARG A 45 12.87 -4.09 0.60
C ARG A 45 13.35 -5.26 1.46
N TYR A 46 13.04 -6.50 1.08
CA TYR A 46 13.59 -7.71 1.67
C TYR A 46 15.13 -7.66 1.71
N ASN A 47 15.75 -7.42 0.55
CA ASN A 47 17.21 -7.34 0.45
C ASN A 47 17.78 -6.17 1.26
N ALA A 48 17.09 -5.02 1.29
CA ALA A 48 17.52 -3.88 2.07
C ALA A 48 17.50 -4.17 3.58
N TYR A 49 16.43 -4.77 4.10
CA TYR A 49 16.35 -5.20 5.50
C TYR A 49 17.38 -6.28 5.84
N LEU A 50 17.57 -7.27 4.96
CA LEU A 50 18.60 -8.31 5.16
C LEU A 50 20.00 -7.69 5.26
N GLN A 51 20.37 -6.79 4.35
CA GLN A 51 21.67 -6.11 4.39
C GLN A 51 21.83 -5.20 5.60
N LYS A 52 20.73 -4.61 6.07
CA LYS A 52 20.70 -3.83 7.31
C LYS A 52 20.98 -4.71 8.53
N ALA A 53 20.34 -5.89 8.61
CA ALA A 53 20.63 -6.89 9.63
C ALA A 53 22.10 -7.32 9.60
N LEU A 54 22.65 -7.66 8.43
CA LEU A 54 24.07 -8.04 8.30
C LEU A 54 25.04 -6.92 8.70
N THR A 55 24.66 -5.66 8.46
CA THR A 55 25.43 -4.47 8.88
C THR A 55 25.47 -4.36 10.41
N PHE A 56 24.33 -4.51 11.09
CA PHE A 56 24.29 -4.50 12.56
C PHE A 56 24.98 -5.71 13.20
N LYS A 57 24.94 -6.87 12.55
CA LYS A 57 25.62 -8.07 13.02
C LYS A 57 27.13 -7.87 13.13
N ARG A 58 27.75 -7.15 12.18
CA ARG A 58 29.18 -6.78 12.24
C ARG A 58 29.53 -5.89 13.44
N LEU A 59 28.54 -5.23 14.02
CA LEU A 59 28.67 -4.35 15.18
C LEU A 59 28.13 -4.99 16.46
N TYR A 60 27.84 -6.30 16.43
CA TYR A 60 27.34 -7.09 17.54
C TYR A 60 26.00 -6.58 18.12
N ASN A 61 25.20 -5.87 17.32
CA ASN A 61 23.90 -5.35 17.74
C ASN A 61 22.77 -6.32 17.36
N TYR A 62 22.70 -7.45 18.07
CA TYR A 62 21.75 -8.52 17.75
C TYR A 62 20.27 -8.15 17.87
N PRO A 63 19.81 -7.26 18.78
CA PRO A 63 18.44 -6.78 18.76
C PRO A 63 18.04 -6.19 17.41
N GLU A 64 18.86 -5.29 16.85
CA GLU A 64 18.63 -4.72 15.51
C GLU A 64 18.71 -5.78 14.41
N VAL A 65 19.62 -6.76 14.53
CA VAL A 65 19.69 -7.88 13.58
C VAL A 65 18.35 -8.62 13.54
N LEU A 66 17.82 -9.01 14.69
CA LEU A 66 16.59 -9.79 14.77
C LEU A 66 15.38 -9.00 14.27
N GLU A 67 15.26 -7.72 14.66
CA GLU A 67 14.18 -6.85 14.17
C GLU A 67 14.22 -6.69 12.65
N ASN A 68 15.39 -6.44 12.06
CA ASN A 68 15.51 -6.30 10.62
C ASN A 68 15.32 -7.63 9.88
N LEU A 69 15.67 -8.78 10.47
CA LEU A 69 15.36 -10.09 9.89
C LEU A 69 13.86 -10.39 9.89
N ASP A 70 13.13 -9.99 10.94
CA ASP A 70 11.67 -10.10 10.98
C ASP A 70 11.04 -9.21 9.90
N LEU A 71 11.47 -7.94 9.80
CA LEU A 71 11.01 -7.02 8.75
C LEU A 71 11.33 -7.52 7.33
N ALA A 72 12.51 -8.13 7.13
CA ALA A 72 12.84 -8.76 5.86
C ALA A 72 11.83 -9.86 5.53
N PHE A 73 11.55 -10.78 6.45
CA PHE A 73 10.60 -11.85 6.23
C PHE A 73 9.18 -11.33 5.97
N GLU A 74 8.75 -10.27 6.67
CA GLU A 74 7.45 -9.64 6.46
C GLU A 74 7.28 -9.10 5.03
N GLU A 75 8.35 -8.64 4.38
CA GLU A 75 8.31 -8.24 2.97
C GLU A 75 8.15 -9.44 2.02
N ALA A 76 8.61 -10.63 2.41
CA ALA A 76 8.64 -11.82 1.58
C ALA A 76 7.43 -12.75 1.78
N LYS A 77 6.73 -12.70 2.91
CA LYS A 77 5.74 -13.71 3.34
C LYS A 77 4.62 -14.00 2.34
N ASP A 78 4.20 -13.01 1.56
CA ASP A 78 3.09 -13.10 0.58
C ASP A 78 3.62 -13.06 -0.87
N THR A 79 4.83 -13.53 -1.10
CA THR A 79 5.52 -13.48 -2.40
C THR A 79 5.93 -14.87 -2.92
N ASP A 80 6.37 -14.93 -4.17
CA ASP A 80 6.86 -16.16 -4.81
C ASP A 80 8.23 -16.62 -4.31
N PHE A 81 9.01 -15.74 -3.70
CA PHE A 81 10.33 -16.05 -3.13
C PHE A 81 10.31 -16.29 -1.61
N VAL A 82 9.14 -16.52 -1.02
CA VAL A 82 8.98 -16.70 0.44
C VAL A 82 9.84 -17.84 0.99
N GLU A 83 10.01 -18.94 0.25
CA GLU A 83 10.81 -20.09 0.68
C GLU A 83 12.30 -19.73 0.78
N GLU A 84 12.85 -19.06 -0.24
CA GLU A 84 14.22 -18.55 -0.24
C GLU A 84 14.45 -17.60 0.93
N ALA A 85 13.52 -16.65 1.14
CA ALA A 85 13.57 -15.69 2.22
C ALA A 85 13.52 -16.37 3.60
N GLU A 86 12.66 -17.36 3.79
CA GLU A 86 12.52 -18.10 5.03
C GLU A 86 13.82 -18.85 5.37
N VAL A 87 14.38 -19.60 4.41
CA VAL A 87 15.64 -20.33 4.60
C VAL A 87 16.76 -19.37 4.96
N ARG A 88 16.87 -18.24 4.25
CA ARG A 88 17.90 -17.22 4.51
C ARG A 88 17.74 -16.58 5.90
N VAL A 89 16.54 -16.16 6.26
CA VAL A 89 16.26 -15.51 7.55
C VAL A 89 16.47 -16.47 8.72
N LEU A 90 15.99 -17.71 8.63
CA LEU A 90 16.21 -18.72 9.67
C LEU A 90 17.70 -19.05 9.83
N THR A 91 18.45 -19.09 8.73
CA THR A 91 19.90 -19.28 8.77
C THR A 91 20.61 -18.15 9.50
N GLU A 92 20.22 -16.89 9.24
CA GLU A 92 20.81 -15.76 9.96
C GLU A 92 20.43 -15.73 11.44
N LYS A 93 19.18 -16.05 11.79
CA LYS A 93 18.76 -16.21 13.19
C LYS A 93 19.55 -17.32 13.90
N MET A 94 19.82 -18.41 13.20
CA MET A 94 20.67 -19.49 13.70
C MET A 94 22.08 -18.99 14.01
N PHE A 95 22.68 -18.18 13.13
CA PHE A 95 23.98 -17.58 13.41
C PHE A 95 23.95 -16.63 14.62
N VAL A 96 22.89 -15.85 14.81
CA VAL A 96 22.74 -15.01 16.02
C VAL A 96 22.75 -15.87 17.28
N GLU A 97 22.02 -17.00 17.30
CA GLU A 97 22.03 -17.90 18.45
C GLU A 97 23.41 -18.54 18.68
N PHE A 98 24.18 -18.82 17.62
CA PHE A 98 25.59 -19.23 17.74
C PHE A 98 26.47 -18.16 18.36
N ASP A 99 26.36 -16.92 17.89
CA ASP A 99 27.17 -15.81 18.37
C ASP A 99 26.87 -15.50 19.85
N LEU A 100 25.61 -15.72 20.27
CA LEU A 100 25.16 -15.63 21.66
C LEU A 100 25.48 -16.89 22.50
N ARG A 101 26.10 -17.92 21.91
CA ARG A 101 26.42 -19.21 22.53
C ARG A 101 25.21 -20.01 23.04
N ASN A 102 24.03 -19.77 22.47
CA ASN A 102 22.80 -20.50 22.76
C ASN A 102 22.71 -21.79 21.92
N PHE A 103 23.65 -22.72 22.10
CA PHE A 103 23.80 -23.89 21.23
C PHE A 103 22.55 -24.77 21.16
N ASP A 104 21.77 -24.90 22.24
CA ASP A 104 20.51 -25.66 22.23
C ASP A 104 19.47 -25.09 21.26
N LYS A 105 19.40 -23.75 21.15
CA LYS A 105 18.51 -23.08 20.20
C LYS A 105 19.05 -23.17 18.78
N ALA A 106 20.35 -22.99 18.63
CA ALA A 106 21.02 -23.12 17.34
C ALA A 106 20.87 -24.54 16.75
N GLU A 107 20.98 -25.58 17.58
CA GLU A 107 20.75 -26.97 17.17
C GLU A 107 19.32 -27.22 16.71
N LYS A 108 18.32 -26.67 17.40
CA LYS A 108 16.92 -26.73 16.95
C LYS A 108 16.74 -26.08 15.59
N LEU A 109 17.30 -24.89 15.39
CA LEU A 109 17.24 -24.20 14.10
C LEU A 109 17.98 -24.97 13.00
N ILE A 110 19.13 -25.56 13.27
CA ILE A 110 19.85 -26.42 12.31
C ILE A 110 19.01 -27.64 11.93
N LYS A 111 18.33 -28.26 12.89
CA LYS A 111 17.43 -29.41 12.65
C LYS A 111 16.19 -29.03 11.83
N ASP A 112 15.71 -27.80 11.96
CA ASP A 112 14.60 -27.31 11.14
C ASP A 112 15.08 -26.92 9.74
N LEU A 113 16.25 -26.30 9.63
CA LEU A 113 16.92 -25.99 8.36
C LEU A 113 17.27 -27.25 7.56
N SER A 114 17.67 -28.35 8.22
CA SER A 114 18.01 -29.60 7.52
C SER A 114 16.82 -30.28 6.82
N LYS A 115 15.58 -29.83 7.13
CA LYS A 115 14.35 -30.26 6.45
C LYS A 115 13.98 -29.36 5.27
N LYS A 116 14.68 -28.23 5.09
CA LYS A 116 14.43 -27.24 4.04
C LYS A 116 15.46 -27.37 2.91
N ASN A 117 15.18 -26.72 1.78
CA ASN A 117 16.10 -26.69 0.66
C ASN A 117 17.26 -25.71 0.92
N ILE A 118 18.38 -26.23 1.44
CA ILE A 118 19.59 -25.46 1.73
C ILE A 118 20.27 -24.92 0.45
N ASP A 119 20.00 -25.51 -0.71
CA ASP A 119 20.55 -25.05 -1.99
C ASP A 119 20.01 -23.66 -2.40
N LEU A 120 18.96 -23.16 -1.74
CA LEU A 120 18.46 -21.79 -1.90
C LEU A 120 19.39 -20.74 -1.29
N LEU A 121 20.31 -21.14 -0.42
CA LEU A 121 21.30 -20.23 0.16
C LEU A 121 22.42 -19.98 -0.85
N ASP A 122 22.97 -18.76 -0.84
CA ASP A 122 24.21 -18.48 -1.55
C ASP A 122 25.38 -19.30 -0.97
N ALA A 123 26.42 -19.48 -1.80
CA ALA A 123 27.56 -20.33 -1.45
C ALA A 123 28.29 -19.88 -0.17
N GLU A 124 28.36 -18.57 0.09
CA GLU A 124 29.01 -18.05 1.30
C GLU A 124 28.22 -18.44 2.55
N THR A 125 26.90 -18.26 2.50
CA THR A 125 25.99 -18.64 3.57
C THR A 125 25.99 -20.15 3.81
N GLN A 126 26.02 -20.96 2.75
CA GLN A 126 26.12 -22.41 2.87
C GLN A 126 27.40 -22.83 3.62
N ALA A 127 28.54 -22.22 3.29
CA ALA A 127 29.79 -22.52 3.98
C ALA A 127 29.74 -22.14 5.47
N PHE A 128 29.11 -21.01 5.82
CA PHE A 128 28.91 -20.63 7.22
C PHE A 128 27.93 -21.57 7.94
N TYR A 129 26.87 -22.01 7.27
CA TYR A 129 25.96 -23.02 7.80
C TYR A 129 26.72 -24.32 8.13
N LEU A 130 27.55 -24.82 7.21
CA LEU A 130 28.41 -25.98 7.45
C LEU A 130 29.35 -25.75 8.64
N SER A 131 29.92 -24.54 8.77
CA SER A 131 30.78 -24.22 9.92
C SER A 131 30.04 -24.30 11.26
N ALA A 132 28.77 -23.90 11.29
CA ALA A 132 27.90 -24.01 12.46
C ALA A 132 27.55 -25.49 12.76
N VAL A 133 27.24 -26.29 11.73
CA VAL A 133 27.04 -27.74 11.87
C VAL A 133 28.29 -28.41 12.43
N ALA A 134 29.48 -28.05 11.94
CA ALA A 134 30.74 -28.59 12.43
C ALA A 134 30.98 -28.27 13.90
N VAL A 135 30.62 -27.06 14.37
CA VAL A 135 30.72 -26.72 15.80
C VAL A 135 29.81 -27.61 16.66
N LEU A 136 28.58 -27.93 16.22
CA LEU A 136 27.74 -28.88 16.94
C LEU A 136 28.32 -30.29 16.92
N GLN A 137 28.91 -30.71 15.80
CA GLN A 137 29.61 -32.00 15.72
C GLN A 137 30.79 -32.04 16.70
N ILE A 138 31.55 -30.96 16.86
CA ILE A 138 32.63 -30.84 17.86
C ILE A 138 32.07 -30.98 19.28
N ILE A 139 31.00 -30.24 19.62
CA ILE A 139 30.33 -30.31 20.93
C ILE A 139 29.86 -31.75 21.22
N ASN A 140 29.31 -32.41 20.21
CA ASN A 140 28.86 -33.79 20.27
C ASN A 140 29.98 -34.83 20.12
N LYS A 141 31.25 -34.40 20.14
CA LYS A 141 32.47 -35.24 20.05
C LYS A 141 32.62 -36.04 18.74
N ASN A 142 31.92 -35.65 17.69
CA ASN A 142 31.99 -36.21 16.35
C ASN A 142 33.09 -35.53 15.53
N TYR A 143 34.34 -35.60 16.00
CA TYR A 143 35.46 -34.81 15.47
C TYR A 143 35.80 -35.09 13.99
N ASN A 144 35.74 -36.36 13.55
CA ASN A 144 36.00 -36.71 12.15
C ASN A 144 34.96 -36.09 11.21
N ALA A 145 33.68 -36.12 11.62
CA ALA A 145 32.61 -35.49 10.84
C ALA A 145 32.77 -33.96 10.81
N ALA A 146 33.16 -33.35 11.94
CA ALA A 146 33.45 -31.93 12.02
C ALA A 146 34.58 -31.52 11.08
N GLN A 147 35.66 -32.30 11.02
CA GLN A 147 36.77 -32.03 10.12
C GLN A 147 36.33 -32.05 8.66
N LEU A 148 35.65 -33.11 8.21
CA LEU A 148 35.16 -33.21 6.83
C LEU A 148 34.20 -32.07 6.48
N THR A 149 33.29 -31.73 7.40
CA THR A 149 32.34 -30.62 7.21
C THR A 149 33.05 -29.26 7.08
N LEU A 150 34.13 -29.04 7.83
CA LEU A 150 34.95 -27.83 7.71
C LEU A 150 35.77 -27.81 6.42
N GLU A 151 36.27 -28.96 5.96
CA GLU A 151 36.95 -29.09 4.66
C GLU A 151 36.02 -28.75 3.49
N ASP A 152 34.76 -29.21 3.54
CA ASP A 152 33.73 -28.84 2.57
C ASP A 152 33.47 -27.32 2.57
N ALA A 153 33.33 -26.71 3.75
CA ALA A 153 33.14 -25.26 3.89
C ALA A 153 34.33 -24.45 3.32
N ILE A 154 35.57 -24.93 3.55
CA ILE A 154 36.77 -24.33 2.96
C ILE A 154 36.71 -24.40 1.44
N GLY A 155 36.41 -25.58 0.88
CA GLY A 155 36.35 -25.77 -0.57
C GLY A 155 35.33 -24.84 -1.26
N ILE A 156 34.21 -24.55 -0.59
CA ILE A 156 33.22 -23.58 -1.08
C ILE A 156 33.80 -22.16 -1.07
N LEU A 157 34.32 -21.69 0.07
CA LEU A 157 34.79 -20.32 0.21
C LEU A 157 36.05 -20.02 -0.61
N GLU A 158 36.98 -20.97 -0.77
CA GLU A 158 38.18 -20.80 -1.60
C GLU A 158 37.83 -20.37 -3.04
N ARG A 159 36.75 -20.93 -3.59
CA ARG A 159 36.30 -20.64 -4.95
C ARG A 159 35.42 -19.39 -5.06
N LYS A 160 34.64 -19.08 -4.01
CA LYS A 160 33.54 -18.12 -4.09
C LYS A 160 33.81 -16.82 -3.33
N SER A 161 34.30 -16.92 -2.10
CA SER A 161 34.49 -15.75 -1.23
C SER A 161 35.65 -15.98 -0.24
N PRO A 162 36.90 -16.06 -0.75
CA PRO A 162 38.07 -16.44 0.04
C PRO A 162 38.39 -15.48 1.19
N LYS A 163 37.83 -14.26 1.17
CA LYS A 163 37.99 -13.29 2.26
C LYS A 163 37.39 -13.77 3.59
N HIS A 164 36.45 -14.74 3.55
CA HIS A 164 35.76 -15.27 4.72
C HIS A 164 36.34 -16.56 5.30
N LEU A 165 37.32 -17.17 4.61
CA LEU A 165 38.04 -18.36 5.10
C LEU A 165 38.58 -18.24 6.53
N PRO A 166 39.06 -17.06 7.01
CA PRO A 166 39.48 -16.91 8.40
C PRO A 166 38.47 -17.45 9.43
N LEU A 167 37.16 -17.24 9.20
CA LEU A 167 36.12 -17.72 10.11
C LEU A 167 36.06 -19.25 10.16
N ILE A 168 36.29 -19.95 9.05
CA ILE A 168 36.34 -21.42 9.05
C ILE A 168 37.58 -21.91 9.77
N TYR A 169 38.72 -21.25 9.57
CA TYR A 169 39.96 -21.57 10.29
C TYR A 169 39.84 -21.37 11.81
N THR A 170 39.06 -20.40 12.29
CA THR A 170 38.76 -20.30 13.73
C THR A 170 38.05 -21.55 14.26
N LYS A 171 37.20 -22.20 13.46
CA LYS A 171 36.53 -23.44 13.85
C LYS A 171 37.50 -24.63 13.85
N ILE A 172 38.49 -24.65 12.96
CA ILE A 172 39.57 -25.64 12.99
C ILE A 172 40.43 -25.47 14.24
N ILE A 173 40.73 -24.24 14.66
CA ILE A 173 41.42 -23.99 15.94
C ILE A 173 40.58 -24.54 17.10
N GLY A 174 39.27 -24.28 17.11
CA GLY A 174 38.36 -24.88 18.10
C GLY A 174 38.35 -26.41 18.08
N LEU A 175 38.35 -27.04 16.91
CA LEU A 175 38.48 -28.50 16.78
C LEU A 175 39.82 -28.99 17.35
N SER A 176 40.92 -28.28 17.07
CA SER A 176 42.27 -28.65 17.49
C SER A 176 42.44 -28.63 19.01
N GLU A 177 41.66 -27.81 19.72
CA GLU A 177 41.59 -27.80 21.19
C GLU A 177 41.19 -29.18 21.72
N HIS A 178 40.10 -29.74 21.19
CA HIS A 178 39.60 -31.06 21.58
C HIS A 178 40.53 -32.21 21.18
N LEU A 179 41.24 -32.05 20.07
CA LEU A 179 42.26 -33.00 19.61
C LEU A 179 43.60 -32.86 20.34
N LYS A 180 43.77 -31.80 21.13
CA LYS A 180 45.03 -31.40 21.76
C LYS A 180 46.19 -31.22 20.77
N ASP A 181 45.89 -30.79 19.54
CA ASP A 181 46.86 -30.67 18.45
C ASP A 181 47.29 -29.22 18.21
N LYS A 182 48.44 -28.84 18.79
CA LYS A 182 49.03 -27.51 18.63
C LYS A 182 49.46 -27.21 17.20
N ASN A 183 49.87 -28.20 16.42
CA ASN A 183 50.32 -27.98 15.05
C ASN A 183 49.14 -27.69 14.13
N LEU A 184 48.02 -28.41 14.32
CA LEU A 184 46.77 -28.13 13.61
C LEU A 184 46.26 -26.71 13.92
N ALA A 185 46.27 -26.31 15.20
CA ALA A 185 45.89 -24.97 15.62
C ALA A 185 46.74 -23.89 14.93
N GLN A 186 48.07 -24.04 14.97
CA GLN A 186 49.00 -23.07 14.38
C GLN A 186 48.85 -23.00 12.85
N ASN A 187 48.74 -24.14 12.16
CA ASN A 187 48.53 -24.16 10.71
C ASN A 187 47.22 -23.46 10.32
N ALA A 188 46.14 -23.72 11.05
CA ALA A 188 44.86 -23.06 10.83
C ALA A 188 44.97 -21.55 11.08
N PHE A 189 45.66 -21.12 12.14
CA PHE A 189 45.90 -19.71 12.40
C PHE A 189 46.71 -19.06 11.28
N ASP A 190 47.82 -19.67 10.84
CA ASP A 190 48.69 -19.12 9.80
C ASP A 190 47.95 -18.95 8.46
N LYS A 191 47.13 -19.94 8.09
CA LYS A 191 46.25 -19.82 6.92
C LYS A 191 45.18 -18.74 7.11
N GLY A 192 44.53 -18.73 8.27
CA GLY A 192 43.49 -17.75 8.59
C GLY A 192 44.03 -16.32 8.55
N ILE A 193 45.17 -16.06 9.20
CA ILE A 193 45.75 -14.72 9.27
C ILE A 193 46.24 -14.26 7.90
N HIS A 194 46.80 -15.18 7.08
CA HIS A 194 47.16 -14.87 5.70
C HIS A 194 45.97 -14.33 4.89
N TYR A 195 44.81 -14.99 4.95
CA TYR A 195 43.61 -14.52 4.26
C TYR A 195 43.07 -13.21 4.85
N ALA A 196 43.06 -13.08 6.19
CA ALA A 196 42.60 -11.87 6.86
C ALA A 196 43.46 -10.64 6.52
N GLU A 197 44.78 -10.81 6.40
CA GLU A 197 45.70 -9.76 5.96
C GLU A 197 45.56 -9.46 4.47
N LYS A 198 45.54 -10.49 3.61
CA LYS A 198 45.40 -10.35 2.15
C LYS A 198 44.17 -9.52 1.76
N TYR A 199 43.06 -9.66 2.49
CA TYR A 199 41.81 -8.96 2.24
C TYR A 199 41.52 -7.80 3.21
N ASN A 200 42.47 -7.43 4.08
CA ASN A 200 42.31 -6.36 5.08
C ASN A 200 41.09 -6.51 6.01
N MET A 201 40.79 -7.73 6.46
CA MET A 201 39.63 -8.05 7.29
C MET A 201 39.98 -8.01 8.78
N ASP A 202 40.00 -6.82 9.39
CA ASP A 202 40.36 -6.66 10.81
C ASP A 202 39.43 -7.41 11.76
N ILE A 203 38.12 -7.48 11.47
CA ILE A 203 37.17 -8.28 12.25
C ILE A 203 37.56 -9.76 12.31
N TYR A 204 38.19 -10.28 11.25
CA TYR A 204 38.67 -11.67 11.21
C TYR A 204 40.01 -11.85 11.89
N LYS A 205 40.90 -10.85 11.83
CA LYS A 205 42.11 -10.83 12.65
C LYS A 205 41.74 -10.90 14.13
N ILE A 206 40.81 -10.06 14.59
CA ILE A 206 40.30 -10.05 15.96
C ILE A 206 39.81 -11.45 16.36
N SER A 207 38.96 -12.06 15.52
CA SER A 207 38.42 -13.40 15.78
C SER A 207 39.51 -14.47 15.88
N LEU A 208 40.52 -14.44 15.00
CA LEU A 208 41.64 -15.38 15.03
C LEU A 208 42.51 -15.21 16.27
N TYR A 209 42.88 -13.97 16.61
CA TYR A 209 43.70 -13.67 17.79
C TYR A 209 43.02 -14.11 19.08
N TYR A 210 41.74 -13.79 19.27
CA TYR A 210 41.01 -14.24 20.47
C TYR A 210 40.79 -15.75 20.50
N THR A 211 40.61 -16.39 19.34
CA THR A 211 40.49 -17.85 19.28
C THR A 211 41.80 -18.54 19.65
N MET A 212 42.95 -18.04 19.19
CA MET A 212 44.26 -18.56 19.61
C MET A 212 44.58 -18.25 21.08
N SER A 213 44.21 -17.07 21.57
CA SER A 213 44.30 -16.71 22.99
C SER A 213 43.57 -17.76 23.84
N HIS A 214 42.31 -18.04 23.50
CA HIS A 214 41.52 -19.08 24.16
C HIS A 214 42.14 -20.47 24.07
N PHE A 215 42.59 -20.86 22.86
CA PHE A 215 43.27 -22.13 22.66
C PHE A 215 44.45 -22.27 23.61
N PHE A 216 45.39 -21.32 23.67
CA PHE A 216 46.55 -21.42 24.56
C PHE A 216 46.19 -21.40 26.05
N LEU A 217 45.11 -20.72 26.45
CA LEU A 217 44.60 -20.82 27.83
C LEU A 217 44.23 -22.25 28.20
N THR A 218 43.65 -23.03 27.28
CA THR A 218 43.27 -24.43 27.53
C THR A 218 44.47 -25.37 27.74
N PHE A 219 45.67 -24.95 27.29
CA PHE A 219 46.94 -25.63 27.54
C PHE A 219 47.75 -25.02 28.69
N GLU A 220 47.15 -24.08 29.45
CA GLU A 220 47.83 -23.34 30.54
C GLU A 220 49.08 -22.56 30.07
N ASP A 221 49.16 -22.25 28.77
CA ASP A 221 50.23 -21.45 28.19
C ASP A 221 49.85 -19.96 28.25
N TYR A 222 49.85 -19.41 29.46
CA TYR A 222 49.41 -18.04 29.73
C TYR A 222 50.23 -16.99 28.99
N LYS A 223 51.50 -17.28 28.70
CA LYS A 223 52.38 -16.36 27.96
C LYS A 223 51.88 -16.19 26.52
N ASN A 224 51.67 -17.28 25.80
CA ASN A 224 51.16 -17.21 24.44
C ASN A 224 49.73 -16.69 24.41
N ALA A 225 48.87 -17.13 25.34
CA ALA A 225 47.51 -16.60 25.48
C ALA A 225 47.51 -15.07 25.57
N TYR A 226 48.32 -14.50 26.48
CA TYR A 226 48.44 -13.05 26.63
C TYR A 226 48.97 -12.35 25.38
N LEU A 227 49.94 -12.94 24.65
CA LEU A 227 50.47 -12.35 23.42
C LEU A 227 49.38 -12.22 22.34
N TYR A 228 48.62 -13.29 22.09
CA TYR A 228 47.51 -13.27 21.13
C TYR A 228 46.38 -12.33 21.60
N GLU A 229 46.06 -12.33 22.90
CA GLU A 229 45.08 -11.41 23.49
C GLU A 229 45.44 -9.95 23.23
N ASN A 230 46.70 -9.57 23.49
CA ASN A 230 47.17 -8.20 23.33
C ASN A 230 47.11 -7.73 21.87
N GLN A 231 47.41 -8.62 20.91
CA GLN A 231 47.24 -8.35 19.48
C GLN A 231 45.75 -8.16 19.11
N GLY A 232 44.86 -8.99 19.67
CA GLY A 232 43.42 -8.86 19.49
C GLY A 232 42.87 -7.54 20.03
N VAL A 233 43.33 -7.10 21.21
CA VAL A 233 42.93 -5.82 21.84
C VAL A 233 43.35 -4.63 21.01
N GLU A 234 44.58 -4.61 20.48
CA GLU A 234 45.07 -3.49 19.66
C GLU A 234 44.19 -3.27 18.41
N ILE A 235 43.85 -4.36 17.72
CA ILE A 235 43.00 -4.30 16.52
C ILE A 235 41.57 -3.95 16.90
N SER A 236 41.05 -4.51 17.99
CA SER A 236 39.69 -4.22 18.50
C SER A 236 39.51 -2.76 18.88
N ALA A 237 40.53 -2.13 19.46
CA ALA A 237 40.53 -0.71 19.79
C ALA A 237 40.43 0.18 18.53
N ARG A 238 41.05 -0.23 17.42
CA ARG A 238 40.91 0.45 16.12
C ARG A 238 39.56 0.19 15.46
N TYR A 239 39.08 -1.06 15.48
CA TYR A 239 37.80 -1.46 14.91
C TYR A 239 36.62 -0.76 15.61
N ASN A 240 36.68 -0.68 16.95
CA ASN A 240 35.76 0.02 17.85
C ASN A 240 34.27 -0.16 17.48
N ALA A 241 33.81 -1.41 17.51
CA ALA A 241 32.44 -1.79 17.17
C ALA A 241 31.39 -0.99 17.95
N ALA A 242 31.63 -0.78 19.26
CA ALA A 242 30.71 -0.07 20.15
C ALA A 242 30.53 1.40 19.73
N PHE A 243 31.61 2.08 19.35
CA PHE A 243 31.53 3.45 18.85
C PHE A 243 30.76 3.54 17.53
N GLN A 244 31.04 2.64 16.59
CA GLN A 244 30.32 2.60 15.31
C GLN A 244 28.83 2.28 15.51
N ASN A 245 28.50 1.34 16.40
CA ASN A 245 27.12 1.03 16.75
C ASN A 245 26.40 2.26 17.33
N GLY A 246 27.04 2.97 18.26
CA GLY A 246 26.49 4.20 18.83
C GLY A 246 26.19 5.28 17.77
N LYS A 247 27.06 5.43 16.76
CA LYS A 247 26.80 6.32 15.62
C LYS A 247 25.57 5.88 14.83
N LEU A 248 25.42 4.59 14.54
CA LEU A 248 24.27 4.07 13.82
C LEU A 248 22.96 4.29 14.57
N SER A 249 22.91 4.00 15.89
CA SER A 249 21.69 4.22 16.67
C SER A 249 21.27 5.70 16.68
N VAL A 250 22.23 6.63 16.72
CA VAL A 250 21.93 8.07 16.60
C VAL A 250 21.42 8.41 15.20
N LEU A 251 22.06 7.89 14.15
CA LEU A 251 21.66 8.09 12.77
C LEU A 251 20.23 7.60 12.51
N GLU A 252 19.91 6.37 12.90
CA GLU A 252 18.57 5.79 12.71
C GLU A 252 17.49 6.60 13.41
N ARG A 253 17.74 6.99 14.66
CA ARG A 253 16.83 7.87 15.40
C ARG A 253 16.61 9.19 14.66
N ASN A 254 17.66 9.77 14.09
CA ASN A 254 17.56 11.01 13.31
C ASN A 254 16.76 10.81 12.02
N LEU A 255 17.00 9.71 11.29
CA LEU A 255 16.26 9.37 10.08
C LEU A 255 14.77 9.14 10.38
N LEU A 256 14.46 8.39 11.43
CA LEU A 256 13.10 8.16 11.90
C LEU A 256 12.38 9.46 12.28
N ASN A 257 13.04 10.32 13.07
CA ASN A 257 12.50 11.62 13.46
C ASN A 257 12.24 12.52 12.24
N LYS A 258 13.17 12.55 11.27
CA LYS A 258 13.01 13.30 10.02
C LYS A 258 11.78 12.82 9.25
N ARG A 259 11.57 11.51 9.13
CA ARG A 259 10.39 10.92 8.48
C ARG A 259 9.09 11.26 9.19
N LYS A 260 9.05 11.06 10.52
CA LYS A 260 7.88 11.38 11.35
C LYS A 260 7.47 12.85 11.19
N ASN A 261 8.45 13.76 11.16
CA ASN A 261 8.19 15.18 10.95
C ASN A 261 7.60 15.48 9.56
N VAL A 262 8.09 14.80 8.51
CA VAL A 262 7.52 14.92 7.16
C VAL A 262 6.08 14.40 7.12
N GLU A 263 5.81 13.25 7.72
CA GLU A 263 4.45 12.69 7.78
C GLU A 263 3.49 13.61 8.54
N LEU A 264 3.93 14.16 9.69
CA LEU A 264 3.16 15.13 10.45
C LEU A 264 2.85 16.40 9.63
N ASP A 265 3.78 16.88 8.80
CA ASP A 265 3.54 18.01 7.90
C ASP A 265 2.48 17.68 6.84
N TYR A 266 2.55 16.49 6.23
CA TYR A 266 1.51 16.03 5.29
C TYR A 266 0.14 15.91 5.97
N GLN A 267 0.08 15.33 7.17
CA GLN A 267 -1.18 15.22 7.92
C GLN A 267 -1.76 16.59 8.26
N LYS A 268 -0.92 17.57 8.63
CA LYS A 268 -1.36 18.96 8.85
C LYS A 268 -1.93 19.58 7.58
N LYS A 269 -1.27 19.42 6.43
CA LYS A 269 -1.75 19.90 5.13
C LYS A 269 -3.11 19.31 4.77
N ILE A 270 -3.30 18.00 4.93
CA ILE A 270 -4.60 17.34 4.70
C ILE A 270 -5.67 17.92 5.62
N LYS A 271 -5.38 18.11 6.92
CA LYS A 271 -6.31 18.73 7.86
C LYS A 271 -6.71 20.15 7.43
N TYR A 272 -5.77 20.97 6.95
CA TYR A 272 -6.07 22.31 6.44
C TYR A 272 -6.94 22.27 5.19
N ILE A 273 -6.68 21.35 4.25
CA ILE A 273 -7.51 21.18 3.05
C ILE A 273 -8.94 20.79 3.44
N LEU A 274 -9.10 19.82 4.36
CA LEU A 274 -10.41 19.39 4.84
C LEU A 274 -11.16 20.50 5.58
N ALA A 275 -10.47 21.28 6.42
CA ALA A 275 -11.06 22.42 7.10
C ALA A 275 -11.51 23.50 6.11
N PHE A 276 -10.71 23.79 5.09
CA PHE A 276 -11.05 24.75 4.04
C PHE A 276 -12.25 24.28 3.21
N ALA A 277 -12.26 23.02 2.78
CA ALA A 277 -13.38 22.42 2.07
C ALA A 277 -14.67 22.48 2.90
N SER A 278 -14.58 22.21 4.21
CA SER A 278 -15.72 22.28 5.14
C SER A 278 -16.25 23.71 5.28
N ALA A 279 -15.37 24.71 5.34
CA ALA A 279 -15.74 26.12 5.40
C ALA A 279 -16.48 26.57 4.11
N ILE A 280 -16.01 26.12 2.95
CA ILE A 280 -16.70 26.36 1.66
C ILE A 280 -18.08 25.72 1.66
N LEU A 281 -18.19 24.48 2.12
CA LEU A 281 -19.46 23.74 2.19
C LEU A 281 -20.47 24.43 3.11
N LEU A 282 -20.01 24.93 4.27
CA LEU A 282 -20.80 25.74 5.19
C LEU A 282 -21.26 27.06 4.54
N ALA A 283 -20.37 27.77 3.85
CA ALA A 283 -20.73 29.01 3.15
C ALA A 283 -21.76 28.74 2.04
N PHE A 284 -21.59 27.67 1.27
CA PHE A 284 -22.54 27.24 0.26
C PHE A 284 -23.92 26.90 0.87
N LEU A 285 -23.93 26.17 1.98
CA LEU A 285 -25.16 25.86 2.73
C LEU A 285 -25.90 27.14 3.14
N VAL A 286 -25.18 28.14 3.66
CA VAL A 286 -25.76 29.44 4.05
C VAL A 286 -26.38 30.15 2.84
N VAL A 287 -25.72 30.12 1.68
CA VAL A 287 -26.25 30.69 0.43
C VAL A 287 -27.53 29.98 -0.01
N VAL A 288 -27.54 28.64 0.01
CA VAL A 288 -28.72 27.83 -0.34
C VAL A 288 -29.89 28.15 0.58
N VAL A 289 -29.65 28.26 1.89
CA VAL A 289 -30.69 28.63 2.87
C VAL A 289 -31.25 30.03 2.58
N LYS A 290 -30.40 31.01 2.29
CA LYS A 290 -30.84 32.37 1.91
C LYS A 290 -31.66 32.38 0.62
N LEU A 291 -31.25 31.63 -0.40
CA LEU A 291 -32.00 31.51 -1.66
C LEU A 291 -33.36 30.85 -1.45
N TYR A 292 -33.42 29.79 -0.64
CA TYR A 292 -34.67 29.13 -0.28
C TYR A 292 -35.63 30.09 0.45
N GLN A 293 -35.13 30.84 1.43
CA GLN A 293 -35.91 31.86 2.15
C GLN A 293 -36.43 32.96 1.19
N SER A 294 -35.56 33.50 0.33
CA SER A 294 -35.95 34.53 -0.66
C SER A 294 -37.01 34.03 -1.62
N ASN A 295 -36.86 32.80 -2.14
CA ASN A 295 -37.83 32.21 -3.05
C ASN A 295 -39.18 31.96 -2.37
N ARG A 296 -39.16 31.55 -1.09
CA ARG A 296 -40.37 31.38 -0.29
C ARG A 296 -41.13 32.70 -0.12
N GLU A 297 -40.45 33.81 0.13
CA GLU A 297 -41.09 35.14 0.23
C GLU A 297 -41.62 35.63 -1.13
N LYS A 298 -40.90 35.42 -2.24
CA LYS A 298 -41.38 35.71 -3.59
C LYS A 298 -42.66 34.92 -3.92
N ASN A 299 -42.70 33.62 -3.61
CA ASN A 299 -43.88 32.80 -3.86
C ASN A 299 -45.10 33.27 -3.06
N LYS A 300 -44.91 33.76 -1.82
CA LYS A 300 -46.01 34.37 -1.05
C LYS A 300 -46.53 35.66 -1.70
N LEU A 301 -45.65 36.50 -2.24
CA LEU A 301 -46.04 37.74 -2.94
C LEU A 301 -46.82 37.44 -4.22
N ILE A 302 -46.30 36.52 -5.04
CA ILE A 302 -46.97 36.07 -6.27
C ILE A 302 -48.37 35.52 -5.95
N LEU A 303 -48.52 34.73 -4.89
CA LEU A 303 -49.82 34.20 -4.49
C LEU A 303 -50.80 35.32 -4.09
N ARG A 304 -50.32 36.33 -3.35
CA ARG A 304 -51.14 37.51 -2.98
C ARG A 304 -51.56 38.31 -4.21
N GLU A 305 -50.64 38.55 -5.13
CA GLU A 305 -50.91 39.29 -6.37
C GLU A 305 -51.87 38.52 -7.28
N ASN A 306 -51.69 37.21 -7.44
CA ASN A 306 -52.64 36.35 -8.15
C ASN A 306 -54.04 36.40 -7.53
N ASN A 307 -54.15 36.35 -6.20
CA ASN A 307 -55.44 36.46 -5.53
C ASN A 307 -56.08 37.84 -5.75
N ARG A 308 -55.29 38.92 -5.77
CA ARG A 308 -55.78 40.27 -6.07
C ARG A 308 -56.26 40.40 -7.52
N MET A 309 -55.48 39.91 -8.48
CA MET A 309 -55.85 39.88 -9.90
C MET A 309 -57.12 39.07 -10.12
N ARG A 310 -57.29 37.94 -9.41
CA ARG A 310 -58.53 37.16 -9.45
C ARG A 310 -59.72 37.94 -8.93
N ALA A 311 -59.60 38.63 -7.80
CA ALA A 311 -60.69 39.46 -7.26
C ALA A 311 -61.03 40.64 -8.20
N GLU A 312 -60.04 41.23 -8.88
CA GLU A 312 -60.24 42.29 -9.86
C GLU A 312 -60.89 41.77 -11.15
N LEU A 313 -60.48 40.59 -11.62
CA LEU A 313 -61.13 39.88 -12.73
C LEU A 313 -62.58 39.53 -12.38
N GLU A 314 -62.84 38.98 -11.19
CA GLU A 314 -64.20 38.67 -10.72
C GLU A 314 -65.08 39.92 -10.73
N LYS A 315 -64.54 41.05 -10.26
CA LYS A 315 -65.23 42.34 -10.30
C LYS A 315 -65.53 42.80 -11.73
N LEU A 316 -64.54 42.76 -12.63
CA LEU A 316 -64.72 43.10 -14.04
C LEU A 316 -65.72 42.17 -14.75
N THR A 317 -65.68 40.86 -14.47
CA THR A 317 -66.66 39.90 -15.00
C THR A 317 -68.06 40.12 -14.42
N SER A 318 -68.17 40.55 -13.16
CA SER A 318 -69.48 40.92 -12.58
C SER A 318 -70.04 42.22 -13.17
N GLU A 319 -69.17 43.19 -13.51
CA GLU A 319 -69.56 44.42 -14.21
C GLU A 319 -69.91 44.16 -15.69
N VAL A 320 -69.30 43.15 -16.32
CA VAL A 320 -69.65 42.68 -17.68
C VAL A 320 -70.95 41.84 -17.67
N ASN A 321 -71.23 41.09 -16.60
CA ASN A 321 -72.45 40.27 -16.48
C ASN A 321 -73.74 41.06 -16.14
N GLU A 322 -73.67 42.38 -15.88
CA GLU A 322 -74.87 43.23 -15.78
C GLU A 322 -75.42 43.70 -17.15
N GLN A 323 -74.77 43.33 -18.27
CA GLN A 323 -75.28 43.56 -19.62
C GLN A 323 -75.38 42.26 -20.42
N GLY A 324 -76.49 41.53 -20.19
CA GLY A 324 -77.14 40.66 -21.18
C GLY A 324 -76.57 39.26 -21.36
N GLU A 325 -77.04 38.29 -20.56
CA GLU A 325 -76.96 36.87 -20.90
C GLU A 325 -78.22 36.44 -21.69
N ASP A 326 -78.11 36.36 -23.01
CA ASP A 326 -79.05 35.62 -23.84
C ASP A 326 -78.70 34.13 -23.83
N LYS A 327 -79.52 33.31 -23.15
CA LYS A 327 -79.50 31.85 -23.33
C LYS A 327 -79.86 31.51 -24.77
N ILE A 328 -78.94 30.91 -25.53
CA ILE A 328 -79.20 30.41 -26.89
C ILE A 328 -80.21 29.25 -26.82
N ASN A 329 -81.49 29.55 -27.02
CA ASN A 329 -82.53 28.55 -27.20
C ASN A 329 -82.50 28.06 -28.66
N LEU A 330 -81.96 26.87 -28.89
CA LEU A 330 -81.84 26.25 -30.21
C LEU A 330 -83.18 26.10 -30.95
N ALA A 331 -84.31 26.18 -30.24
CA ALA A 331 -85.65 26.15 -30.83
C ALA A 331 -86.01 27.40 -31.67
N ASN A 332 -85.30 28.51 -31.49
CA ASN A 332 -85.51 29.75 -32.25
C ASN A 332 -84.71 29.78 -33.57
N TYR A 333 -83.83 28.81 -33.79
CA TYR A 333 -83.04 28.71 -35.01
C TYR A 333 -83.65 27.62 -35.89
N ASN A 334 -84.08 27.99 -37.11
CA ASN A 334 -84.61 27.07 -38.12
C ASN A 334 -83.51 26.14 -38.65
N LEU A 335 -83.01 25.25 -37.81
CA LEU A 335 -82.10 24.17 -38.19
C LEU A 335 -82.93 23.06 -38.85
N THR A 336 -82.44 22.58 -39.99
CA THR A 336 -82.98 21.38 -40.63
C THR A 336 -82.76 20.17 -39.73
N ASP A 337 -83.60 19.14 -39.85
CA ASP A 337 -83.45 17.86 -39.11
C ASP A 337 -82.02 17.34 -39.19
N ARG A 338 -81.40 17.50 -40.36
CA ARG A 338 -80.03 17.07 -40.61
C ARG A 338 -78.97 17.87 -39.85
N GLN A 339 -79.20 19.15 -39.62
CA GLN A 339 -78.32 20.00 -38.80
C GLN A 339 -78.48 19.70 -37.31
N ILE A 340 -79.70 19.39 -36.85
CA ILE A 340 -79.96 18.97 -35.47
C ILE A 340 -79.23 17.65 -35.17
N ASP A 341 -79.28 16.67 -36.08
CA ASP A 341 -78.52 15.42 -35.95
C ASP A 341 -77.01 15.67 -35.77
N ILE A 342 -76.46 16.59 -36.56
CA ILE A 342 -75.04 16.96 -36.49
C ILE A 342 -74.73 17.64 -35.15
N VAL A 343 -75.56 18.58 -34.69
CA VAL A 343 -75.40 19.26 -33.38
C VAL A 343 -75.40 18.25 -32.23
N ASN A 344 -76.32 17.28 -32.24
CA ASN A 344 -76.38 16.22 -31.22
C ASN A 344 -75.12 15.36 -31.20
N LEU A 345 -74.57 15.01 -32.36
CA LEU A 345 -73.33 14.23 -32.43
C LEU A 345 -72.09 15.06 -32.01
N VAL A 346 -72.10 16.38 -32.24
CA VAL A 346 -71.08 17.29 -31.71
C VAL A 346 -71.13 17.38 -30.19
N LYS A 347 -72.34 17.45 -29.60
CA LYS A 347 -72.56 17.39 -28.15
C LYS A 347 -71.94 16.13 -27.54
N LEU A 348 -72.13 14.99 -28.20
CA LEU A 348 -71.53 13.70 -27.82
C LEU A 348 -70.02 13.59 -28.12
N GLY A 349 -69.42 14.60 -28.73
CA GLY A 349 -67.99 14.67 -28.98
C GLY A 349 -67.45 13.96 -30.20
N LYS A 350 -68.31 13.59 -31.13
CA LYS A 350 -67.92 12.90 -32.36
C LYS A 350 -67.18 13.81 -33.32
N THR A 351 -66.03 13.37 -33.81
CA THR A 351 -65.25 14.05 -34.85
C THR A 351 -66.04 14.13 -36.17
N ASN A 352 -65.66 15.04 -37.07
CA ASN A 352 -66.38 15.22 -38.34
C ASN A 352 -66.40 13.93 -39.19
N LYS A 353 -65.32 13.13 -39.09
CA LYS A 353 -65.23 11.82 -39.74
C LYS A 353 -66.26 10.85 -39.16
N GLU A 354 -66.33 10.70 -37.84
CA GLU A 354 -67.31 9.84 -37.16
C GLU A 354 -68.75 10.28 -37.41
N ILE A 355 -69.01 11.60 -37.49
CA ILE A 355 -70.33 12.14 -37.85
C ILE A 355 -70.69 11.76 -39.27
N GLY A 356 -69.75 11.88 -40.22
CA GLY A 356 -69.96 11.52 -41.61
C GLY A 356 -70.29 10.04 -41.78
N GLU A 357 -69.55 9.17 -41.10
CA GLU A 357 -69.79 7.73 -41.07
C GLU A 357 -71.17 7.40 -40.50
N LYS A 358 -71.54 8.01 -39.35
CA LYS A 358 -72.82 7.72 -38.68
C LYS A 358 -74.05 8.23 -39.44
N LEU A 359 -73.88 9.31 -40.18
CA LEU A 359 -74.94 9.92 -40.98
C LEU A 359 -74.91 9.47 -42.45
N TYR A 360 -73.94 8.65 -42.88
CA TYR A 360 -73.75 8.26 -44.29
C TYR A 360 -73.55 9.45 -45.25
N ILE A 361 -72.74 10.44 -44.85
CA ILE A 361 -72.33 11.60 -45.66
C ILE A 361 -70.82 11.81 -45.61
N SER A 362 -70.26 12.52 -46.60
CA SER A 362 -68.83 12.83 -46.59
C SER A 362 -68.44 13.75 -45.42
N GLU A 363 -67.21 13.66 -44.93
CA GLU A 363 -66.67 14.58 -43.92
C GLU A 363 -66.75 16.05 -44.37
N ASN A 364 -66.58 16.31 -45.67
CA ASN A 364 -66.71 17.65 -46.25
C ASN A 364 -68.14 18.17 -46.16
N THR A 365 -69.14 17.29 -46.31
CA THR A 365 -70.57 17.63 -46.12
C THR A 365 -70.85 17.98 -44.65
N VAL A 366 -70.22 17.29 -43.69
CA VAL A 366 -70.33 17.63 -42.27
C VAL A 366 -69.72 19.01 -41.98
N LYS A 367 -68.53 19.30 -42.51
CA LYS A 367 -67.89 20.63 -42.39
C LYS A 367 -68.78 21.74 -42.96
N TYR A 368 -69.42 21.48 -44.09
CA TYR A 368 -70.37 22.42 -44.70
C TYR A 368 -71.57 22.71 -43.78
N HIS A 369 -72.22 21.68 -43.24
CA HIS A 369 -73.34 21.87 -42.31
C HIS A 369 -72.91 22.55 -41.01
N LEU A 370 -71.74 22.21 -40.46
CA LEU A 370 -71.20 22.88 -39.27
C LEU A 370 -70.95 24.36 -39.52
N LYS A 371 -70.42 24.74 -40.70
CA LYS A 371 -70.26 26.15 -41.07
C LYS A 371 -71.59 26.90 -41.08
N ILE A 372 -72.67 26.28 -41.58
CA ILE A 372 -74.00 26.88 -41.56
C ILE A 372 -74.54 26.97 -40.12
N ILE A 373 -74.36 25.92 -39.31
CA ILE A 373 -74.75 25.92 -37.89
C ILE A 373 -74.03 27.03 -37.13
N TYR A 374 -72.72 27.18 -37.33
CA TYR A 374 -71.90 28.25 -36.76
C TYR A 374 -72.40 29.63 -37.16
N SER A 375 -72.69 29.82 -38.45
CA SER A 375 -73.25 31.07 -38.96
C SER A 375 -74.64 31.37 -38.40
N ASN A 376 -75.49 30.36 -38.27
CA ASN A 376 -76.84 30.52 -37.75
C ASN A 376 -76.85 30.82 -36.25
N LEU A 377 -75.94 30.20 -35.49
CA LEU A 377 -75.83 30.37 -34.04
C LEU A 377 -74.89 31.52 -33.61
N GLY A 378 -74.22 32.19 -34.56
CA GLY A 378 -73.29 33.29 -34.25
C GLY A 378 -72.01 32.87 -33.53
N ILE A 379 -71.57 31.62 -33.70
CA ILE A 379 -70.41 31.05 -33.00
C ILE A 379 -69.28 30.73 -33.99
N GLU A 380 -68.04 30.89 -33.56
CA GLU A 380 -66.90 30.84 -34.49
C GLU A 380 -66.30 29.45 -34.67
N ASN A 381 -66.43 28.58 -33.66
CA ASN A 381 -65.72 27.31 -33.66
C ASN A 381 -66.45 26.22 -32.88
N ARG A 382 -65.97 24.99 -33.05
CA ARG A 382 -66.54 23.78 -32.43
C ARG A 382 -66.48 23.77 -30.90
N TRP A 383 -65.50 24.46 -30.31
CA TRP A 383 -65.36 24.55 -28.87
C TRP A 383 -66.47 25.42 -28.28
N ASN A 384 -66.70 26.61 -28.85
CA ASN A 384 -67.84 27.46 -28.51
C ASN A 384 -69.18 26.73 -28.67
N LEU A 385 -69.36 25.96 -29.76
CA LEU A 385 -70.58 25.14 -29.94
C LEU A 385 -70.73 24.08 -28.84
N ARG A 386 -69.65 23.50 -28.34
CA ARG A 386 -69.73 22.49 -27.28
C ARG A 386 -70.02 23.10 -25.92
N GLU A 387 -69.36 24.22 -25.61
CA GLU A 387 -69.58 25.00 -24.39
C GLU A 387 -71.05 25.44 -24.30
N SER A 388 -71.58 26.07 -25.37
CA SER A 388 -72.98 26.51 -25.43
C SER A 388 -74.00 25.36 -25.31
N LEU A 389 -73.61 24.12 -25.66
CA LEU A 389 -74.46 22.93 -25.52
C LEU A 389 -74.36 22.23 -24.16
N GLN A 390 -73.28 22.46 -23.40
CA GLN A 390 -73.08 21.87 -22.07
C GLN A 390 -73.82 22.64 -20.98
N GLU A 391 -73.93 23.96 -21.09
CA GLU A 391 -74.67 24.81 -20.14
C GLU A 391 -76.19 24.56 -20.14
N SER A 392 -76.73 23.96 -21.22
CA SER A 392 -78.15 23.57 -21.34
C SER A 392 -78.57 22.35 -20.49
N LEU A 393 -77.65 21.72 -19.75
CA LEU A 393 -77.89 20.52 -18.92
C LEU A 393 -77.58 20.73 -17.43
N SER A 394 -77.50 21.99 -16.98
CA SER A 394 -77.36 22.39 -15.57
C SER A 394 -78.59 23.14 -15.09
#